data_AF-A0A0P9WAU0-F1
#
_entry.id   AF-A0A0P9WAU0-F1
#
_cell.length_a   1.000
_cell.length_b   1.000
_cell.length_c   1.000
_cell.angle_alpha   90.00
_cell.angle_beta   90.00
_cell.angle_gamma   90.00
#
_symmetry.space_group_name_H-M   'P 1'
#
loop_
_entity.id
_entity.type
_entity.pdbx_description
1 polymer ?
#
loop_
_entity_poly.entity_id
_entity_poly.type
_entity_poly.pdbx_seq_one_letter_code
_entity_poly.pdbx_strand_id
1 'polypeptide(L)'
;MIFEVAVVFLGILWVVTLFMFLAHTRRQRKLDAERDEAAALRDQRIKELARRLDNYQNGTVRMGEALHELRAIVAPLPDKLTALEQRDPSTLSFAQAARLVGMGASIDELTQSCGLTQAEAQLMTKLHSNTAS
;
A
#
# COMPACT_ATOMS: atom_id res chain seq x y z
N MET A 1 -20.23 7.98 -87.71
CA MET A 1 -21.49 7.49 -87.12
C MET A 1 -21.26 6.55 -85.92
N ILE A 2 -21.14 5.22 -86.06
CA ILE A 2 -21.10 4.30 -84.89
C ILE A 2 -19.87 4.51 -83.99
N PHE A 3 -18.68 4.66 -84.59
CA PHE A 3 -17.42 4.86 -83.85
C PHE A 3 -17.40 6.17 -83.04
N GLU A 4 -17.93 7.26 -83.58
CA GLU A 4 -17.99 8.55 -82.89
C GLU A 4 -18.91 8.51 -81.67
N VAL A 5 -20.07 7.86 -81.80
CA VAL A 5 -21.00 7.67 -80.69
C VAL A 5 -20.36 6.84 -79.57
N ALA A 6 -19.61 5.79 -79.92
CA ALA A 6 -18.91 4.96 -78.95
C ALA A 6 -17.83 5.74 -78.16
N VAL A 7 -17.05 6.59 -78.83
CA VAL A 7 -16.02 7.41 -78.18
C VAL A 7 -16.63 8.44 -77.23
N VAL A 8 -17.73 9.08 -77.64
CA VAL A 8 -18.45 10.03 -76.77
C VAL A 8 -19.01 9.33 -75.53
N PHE A 9 -19.62 8.15 -75.69
CA PHE A 9 -20.12 7.36 -74.56
C PHE A 9 -19.00 6.98 -73.59
N LEU A 10 -17.85 6.52 -74.10
CA LEU A 10 -16.70 6.16 -73.27
C LEU A 10 -16.17 7.37 -72.49
N GLY A 11 -16.10 8.54 -73.14
CA GLY A 11 -15.69 9.80 -72.51
C GLY A 11 -16.63 10.21 -71.37
N ILE A 12 -17.94 10.12 -71.58
CA ILE A 12 -18.94 10.43 -70.54
C ILE A 12 -18.81 9.46 -69.36
N LEU A 13 -18.67 8.14 -69.63
CA LEU A 13 -18.47 7.14 -68.57
C LEU A 13 -17.19 7.41 -67.77
N TRP A 14 -16.11 7.83 -68.43
CA TRP A 14 -14.86 8.22 -67.76
C TRP A 14 -15.03 9.45 -66.86
N VAL A 15 -15.72 10.48 -67.34
CA VAL A 15 -15.97 11.70 -66.55
C VAL A 15 -16.85 11.40 -65.34
N VAL A 16 -17.90 10.57 -65.51
CA VAL A 16 -18.80 10.19 -64.41
C VAL A 16 -18.07 9.35 -63.36
N THR A 17 -17.26 8.37 -63.77
CA THR A 17 -16.49 7.54 -62.82
C THR A 17 -15.43 8.36 -62.08
N LEU A 18 -14.72 9.26 -62.77
CA LEU A 18 -13.77 10.18 -62.14
C LEU A 18 -14.46 11.11 -61.14
N PHE A 19 -15.63 11.66 -61.50
CA PHE A 19 -16.41 12.51 -60.60
C PHE A 19 -16.89 11.75 -59.35
N MET A 20 -17.43 10.54 -59.51
CA MET A 20 -17.81 9.69 -58.38
C MET A 20 -16.61 9.36 -57.49
N PHE A 21 -15.45 9.05 -58.08
CA PHE A 21 -14.23 8.75 -57.34
C PHE A 21 -13.73 9.95 -56.52
N LEU A 22 -13.73 11.14 -57.10
CA LEU A 22 -13.36 12.38 -56.39
C LEU A 22 -14.36 12.73 -55.29
N ALA A 23 -15.66 12.55 -55.52
CA ALA A 23 -16.69 12.76 -54.51
C ALA A 23 -16.56 11.74 -53.37
N HIS A 24 -16.28 10.48 -53.68
CA HIS A 24 -16.10 9.42 -52.69
C HIS A 24 -14.84 9.66 -51.84
N THR A 25 -13.70 9.94 -52.45
CA THR A 25 -12.45 10.26 -51.73
C THR A 25 -12.59 11.49 -50.84
N ARG A 26 -13.30 12.54 -51.29
CA ARG A 26 -13.62 13.71 -50.44
C ARG A 26 -14.51 13.35 -49.26
N ARG A 27 -15.48 12.44 -49.43
CA ARG A 27 -16.33 11.95 -48.33
C ARG A 27 -15.53 11.11 -47.33
N GLN A 28 -14.67 10.21 -47.82
CA GLN A 28 -13.81 9.39 -46.98
C GLN A 28 -12.88 10.24 -46.12
N ARG A 29 -12.24 11.26 -46.69
CA ARG A 29 -11.37 12.18 -45.93
C ARG A 29 -12.05 12.89 -44.76
N LYS A 30 -13.36 13.18 -44.89
CA LYS A 30 -14.12 13.78 -43.78
C LYS A 30 -14.37 12.77 -42.66
N LEU A 31 -14.72 11.54 -43.02
CA LEU A 31 -14.94 10.46 -42.04
C LEU A 31 -13.63 10.07 -41.35
N ASP A 32 -12.51 10.07 -42.07
CA ASP A 32 -11.19 9.79 -41.50
C ASP A 32 -10.77 10.88 -40.52
N ALA A 33 -11.01 12.16 -40.83
CA ALA A 33 -10.74 13.26 -39.89
C ALA A 33 -11.56 13.13 -38.59
N GLU A 34 -12.85 12.81 -38.67
CA GLU A 34 -13.69 12.57 -37.48
C GLU A 34 -13.21 11.34 -36.68
N ARG A 35 -12.76 10.28 -37.37
CA ARG A 35 -12.20 9.09 -36.73
C ARG A 35 -10.88 9.39 -36.02
N ASP A 36 -10.02 10.22 -36.61
CA ASP A 36 -8.74 10.62 -36.03
C ASP A 36 -8.93 11.44 -34.76
N GLU A 37 -9.89 12.38 -34.74
CA GLU A 37 -10.25 13.14 -33.53
C GLU A 37 -10.76 12.22 -32.41
N ALA A 38 -11.65 11.29 -32.75
CA ALA A 38 -12.16 10.31 -31.79
C ALA A 38 -11.05 9.36 -31.28
N ALA A 39 -10.14 8.95 -32.15
CA ALA A 39 -8.99 8.12 -31.81
C ALA A 39 -8.02 8.86 -30.88
N ALA A 40 -7.73 10.13 -31.16
CA ALA A 40 -6.86 10.97 -30.34
C ALA A 40 -7.43 11.14 -28.92
N LEU A 41 -8.75 11.37 -28.78
CA LEU A 41 -9.39 11.46 -27.47
C LEU A 41 -9.32 10.13 -26.70
N ARG A 42 -9.54 9.01 -27.38
CA ARG A 42 -9.43 7.68 -26.77
C ARG A 42 -8.00 7.40 -26.31
N ASP A 43 -7.01 7.73 -27.13
CA ASP A 43 -5.60 7.51 -26.81
C ASP A 43 -5.16 8.35 -25.60
N GLN A 44 -5.62 9.61 -25.51
CA GLN A 44 -5.41 10.45 -24.34
C GLN A 44 -5.99 9.81 -23.07
N ARG A 45 -7.21 9.26 -23.13
CA ARG A 45 -7.82 8.56 -21.99
C ARG A 45 -7.01 7.34 -21.59
N ILE A 46 -6.61 6.51 -22.56
CA ILE A 46 -5.78 5.32 -22.29
C ILE A 46 -4.46 5.71 -21.63
N LYS A 47 -3.80 6.73 -22.15
CA LYS A 47 -2.53 7.23 -21.60
C LYS A 47 -2.66 7.75 -20.17
N GLU A 48 -3.74 8.45 -19.87
CA GLU A 48 -4.03 8.91 -18.51
C GLU A 48 -4.31 7.75 -17.56
N LEU A 49 -5.09 6.75 -17.98
CA LEU A 49 -5.33 5.54 -17.20
C LEU A 49 -4.04 4.76 -16.95
N ALA A 50 -3.21 4.61 -17.98
CA ALA A 50 -1.91 3.95 -17.86
C ALA A 50 -0.99 4.69 -16.87
N ARG A 51 -0.96 6.03 -16.92
CA ARG A 51 -0.19 6.84 -15.97
C ARG A 51 -0.67 6.68 -14.53
N ARG A 52 -1.99 6.62 -14.30
CA ARG A 52 -2.55 6.37 -12.97
C ARG A 52 -2.19 4.99 -12.45
N LEU A 53 -2.23 3.98 -13.31
CA LEU A 53 -1.84 2.62 -12.96
C LEU A 53 -0.36 2.54 -12.59
N ASP A 54 0.52 3.16 -13.37
CA ASP A 54 1.96 3.23 -13.09
C ASP A 54 2.24 3.90 -11.73
N ASN A 55 1.58 5.03 -11.46
CA ASN A 55 1.67 5.69 -10.16
C ASN A 55 1.20 4.78 -9.02
N TYR A 56 0.10 4.03 -9.21
CA TYR A 56 -0.40 3.12 -8.20
C TYR A 56 0.56 1.95 -7.95
N GLN A 57 1.07 1.32 -9.02
CA GLN A 57 2.05 0.24 -8.94
C GLN A 57 3.34 0.69 -8.23
N ASN A 58 3.87 1.86 -8.58
CA ASN A 58 5.04 2.41 -7.90
C ASN A 58 4.75 2.70 -6.42
N GLY A 59 3.55 3.22 -6.11
CA GLY A 59 3.11 3.43 -4.74
C GLY A 59 3.00 2.14 -3.93
N THR A 60 2.44 1.06 -4.49
CA THR A 60 2.30 -0.22 -3.80
C THR A 60 3.63 -0.91 -3.58
N VAL A 61 4.56 -0.86 -4.55
CA VAL A 61 5.92 -1.39 -4.39
C VAL A 61 6.64 -0.69 -3.24
N ARG A 62 6.64 0.65 -3.23
CA ARG A 62 7.27 1.43 -2.16
C ARG A 62 6.64 1.19 -0.79
N MET A 63 5.31 0.99 -0.73
CA MET A 63 4.65 0.62 0.52
C MET A 63 5.03 -0.79 0.98
N GLY A 64 5.22 -1.74 0.05
CA GLY A 64 5.75 -3.06 0.35
C GLY A 64 7.16 -3.01 0.95
N GLU A 65 8.04 -2.17 0.40
CA GLU A 65 9.38 -1.93 0.96
C GLU A 65 9.32 -1.33 2.37
N ALA A 66 8.48 -0.31 2.59
CA ALA A 66 8.31 0.29 3.91
C ALA A 66 7.73 -0.70 4.94
N LEU A 67 6.78 -1.56 4.52
CA LEU A 67 6.26 -2.63 5.38
C LEU A 67 7.33 -3.69 5.68
N HIS A 68 8.21 -3.99 4.72
CA HIS A 68 9.32 -4.92 4.93
C HIS A 68 10.34 -4.36 5.93
N GLU A 69 10.69 -3.08 5.80
CA GLU A 69 11.57 -2.39 6.75
C GLU A 69 10.95 -2.32 8.15
N LEU A 70 9.66 -1.96 8.25
CA LEU A 70 8.96 -1.96 9.53
C LEU A 70 8.91 -3.35 10.15
N ARG A 71 8.68 -4.39 9.34
CA ARG A 71 8.73 -5.79 9.79
C ARG A 71 10.12 -6.17 10.30
N ALA A 72 11.19 -5.70 9.64
CA ALA A 72 12.56 -5.95 10.09
C ALA A 72 12.86 -5.28 11.44
N ILE A 73 12.27 -4.11 11.71
CA ILE A 73 12.39 -3.44 13.01
C ILE A 73 11.55 -4.15 14.07
N VAL A 74 10.32 -4.56 13.76
CA VAL A 74 9.37 -5.17 14.70
C VAL A 74 9.73 -6.63 15.02
N ALA A 75 10.26 -7.39 14.07
CA ALA A 75 10.63 -8.81 14.26
C ALA A 75 11.53 -9.09 15.48
N PRO A 76 12.58 -8.30 15.79
CA PRO A 76 13.43 -8.54 16.96
C PRO A 76 12.87 -7.99 18.28
N LEU A 77 11.78 -7.23 18.31
CA LEU A 77 11.17 -6.76 19.56
C LEU A 77 10.74 -7.90 20.51
N PRO A 78 9.99 -8.93 20.06
CA PRO A 78 9.62 -10.04 20.94
C PRO A 78 10.85 -10.76 21.50
N ASP A 79 11.87 -11.01 20.69
CA ASP A 79 13.10 -11.66 21.16
C ASP A 79 13.83 -10.81 22.20
N LYS A 80 13.87 -9.48 22.02
CA LYS A 80 14.42 -8.55 23.00
C LYS A 80 13.59 -8.47 24.28
N LEU A 81 12.26 -8.54 24.18
CA LEU A 81 11.36 -8.60 25.33
C LEU A 81 11.57 -9.88 26.13
N THR A 82 11.64 -11.04 25.47
CA THR A 82 11.93 -12.32 26.14
C THR A 82 13.34 -12.33 26.75
N ALA A 83 14.33 -11.77 26.07
CA ALA A 83 15.68 -11.63 26.63
C ALA A 83 15.71 -10.67 27.84
N LEU A 84 14.90 -9.61 27.86
CA LEU A 84 14.76 -8.72 29.01
C LEU A 84 14.05 -9.41 30.18
N GLU A 85 12.96 -10.13 29.94
CA GLU A 85 12.29 -10.94 30.97
C GLU A 85 13.21 -12.00 31.58
N GLN A 86 14.06 -12.64 30.78
CA GLN A 86 15.02 -13.63 31.28
C GLN A 86 16.23 -13.01 31.99
N ARG A 87 16.61 -11.78 31.64
CA ARG A 87 17.80 -11.11 32.17
C ARG A 87 17.54 -10.32 33.44
N ASP A 88 16.28 -10.14 33.83
CA ASP A 88 15.94 -9.32 34.99
C ASP A 88 15.51 -10.18 36.21
N PRO A 89 16.47 -10.72 36.99
CA PRO A 89 16.16 -11.41 38.25
C PRO A 89 15.52 -10.45 39.27
N SER A 90 15.67 -9.13 39.09
CA SER A 90 15.11 -8.14 40.01
C SER A 90 13.61 -7.96 39.82
N THR A 91 13.08 -7.89 38.59
CA THR A 91 11.62 -7.74 38.36
C THR A 91 10.83 -9.00 38.70
N LEU A 92 11.40 -10.19 38.52
CA LEU A 92 10.84 -11.44 39.05
C LEU A 92 10.79 -11.42 40.59
N SER A 93 11.83 -10.90 41.25
CA SER A 93 11.86 -10.75 42.71
C SER A 93 10.84 -9.75 43.24
N PHE A 94 10.59 -8.63 42.52
CA PHE A 94 9.57 -7.64 42.89
C PHE A 94 8.14 -8.17 42.67
N ALA A 95 7.88 -8.88 41.57
CA ALA A 95 6.58 -9.52 41.33
C ALA A 95 6.28 -10.64 42.35
N GLN A 96 7.29 -11.42 42.74
CA GLN A 96 7.19 -12.41 43.81
C GLN A 96 7.01 -11.75 45.19
N ALA A 97 7.75 -10.68 45.47
CA ALA A 97 7.63 -9.91 46.72
C ALA A 97 6.26 -9.24 46.88
N ALA A 98 5.69 -8.65 45.81
CA ALA A 98 4.33 -8.11 45.84
C ALA A 98 3.28 -9.18 46.16
N ARG A 99 3.45 -10.41 45.64
CA ARG A 99 2.57 -11.54 45.95
C ARG A 99 2.73 -12.03 47.40
N LEU A 100 3.95 -12.09 47.93
CA LEU A 100 4.25 -12.46 49.32
C LEU A 100 3.75 -11.42 50.34
N VAL A 101 3.90 -10.12 50.03
CA VAL A 101 3.33 -9.02 50.82
C VAL A 101 1.80 -9.09 50.85
N GLY A 102 1.15 -9.41 49.71
CA GLY A 102 -0.29 -9.63 49.66
C GLY A 102 -0.81 -10.82 50.47
N MET A 103 0.07 -11.77 50.82
CA MET A 103 -0.22 -12.90 51.72
C MET A 103 0.13 -12.61 53.19
N GLY A 104 0.62 -11.41 53.51
CA GLY A 104 0.96 -11.00 54.88
C GLY A 104 2.33 -11.47 55.37
N ALA A 105 3.25 -11.83 54.47
CA ALA A 105 4.61 -12.25 54.83
C ALA A 105 5.39 -11.13 55.54
N SER A 106 6.26 -11.52 56.47
CA SER A 106 7.04 -10.58 57.28
C SER A 106 8.19 -9.93 56.49
N ILE A 107 8.59 -8.72 56.90
CA ILE A 107 9.65 -7.92 56.23
C ILE A 107 10.98 -8.70 56.17
N ASP A 108 11.23 -9.58 57.15
CA ASP A 108 12.43 -10.41 57.24
C ASP A 108 12.43 -11.53 56.18
N GLU A 109 11.28 -12.17 55.94
CA GLU A 109 11.12 -13.22 54.91
C GLU A 109 11.24 -12.66 53.49
N LEU A 110 10.78 -11.43 53.26
CA LEU A 110 10.90 -10.71 51.98
C LEU A 110 12.35 -10.35 51.65
N THR A 111 13.13 -10.00 52.68
CA THR A 111 14.56 -9.67 52.56
C THR A 111 15.36 -10.94 52.24
N GLN A 112 15.06 -12.05 52.93
CA GLN A 112 15.79 -13.31 52.79
C GLN A 112 15.42 -14.12 51.54
N SER A 113 14.15 -14.10 51.12
CA SER A 113 13.66 -14.93 50.00
C SER A 113 13.73 -14.21 48.64
N CYS A 114 13.61 -12.88 48.63
CA CYS A 114 13.58 -12.09 47.40
C CYS A 114 14.87 -11.25 47.19
N GLY A 115 15.85 -11.32 48.10
CA GLY A 115 17.14 -10.63 47.97
C GLY A 115 17.05 -9.09 48.00
N LEU A 116 15.95 -8.56 48.53
CA LEU A 116 15.67 -7.12 48.63
C LEU A 116 16.48 -6.50 49.77
N THR A 117 16.83 -5.21 49.64
CA THR A 117 17.39 -4.47 50.78
C THR A 117 16.29 -4.12 51.78
N GLN A 118 16.63 -3.97 53.07
CA GLN A 118 15.66 -3.68 54.14
C GLN A 118 14.81 -2.41 53.85
N ALA A 119 15.39 -1.43 53.15
CA ALA A 119 14.70 -0.22 52.73
C ALA A 119 13.67 -0.47 51.61
N GLU A 120 13.97 -1.36 50.66
CA GLU A 120 13.07 -1.71 49.55
C GLU A 120 11.89 -2.57 50.02
N ALA A 121 12.12 -3.51 50.93
CA ALA A 121 11.07 -4.31 51.54
C ALA A 121 10.07 -3.44 52.34
N GLN A 122 10.57 -2.47 53.13
CA GLN A 122 9.71 -1.52 53.86
C GLN A 122 8.89 -0.61 52.93
N LEU A 123 9.46 -0.19 51.80
CA LEU A 123 8.75 0.62 50.81
C LEU A 123 7.62 -0.18 50.14
N MET A 124 7.88 -1.43 49.76
CA MET A 124 6.87 -2.32 49.17
C MET A 124 5.69 -2.61 50.11
N THR A 125 5.95 -2.89 51.39
CA THR A 125 4.89 -3.08 52.39
C THR A 125 4.01 -1.83 52.53
N LYS A 126 4.62 -0.63 52.57
CA LYS A 126 3.86 0.64 52.69
C LYS A 126 3.08 1.01 51.44
N LEU A 127 3.61 0.70 50.25
CA LEU A 127 2.93 0.98 48.98
C LEU A 127 1.70 0.07 48.81
N HIS A 128 1.85 -1.22 49.13
CA HIS A 128 0.77 -2.21 48.97
C HIS A 128 -0.23 -2.25 50.14
N SER A 129 0.15 -1.83 51.35
CA SER A 129 -0.81 -1.65 52.45
C SER A 129 -1.85 -0.58 52.15
N ASN A 130 -1.53 0.41 51.30
CA ASN A 130 -2.45 1.46 50.89
C ASN A 130 -3.36 1.05 49.71
N THR A 131 -3.06 -0.06 49.04
CA THR A 131 -3.90 -0.63 47.97
C THR A 131 -4.84 -1.75 48.46
N ALA A 132 -4.68 -2.19 49.72
CA ALA A 132 -5.47 -3.25 50.36
C ALA A 132 -6.46 -2.69 51.42
N SER A 133 -6.80 -1.40 51.33
CA SER A 133 -7.88 -0.75 52.08
C SER A 133 -9.01 -0.32 51.16
#